data_AF-A0A7J8ECE5-F1
#
_entry.id   AF-A0A7J8ECE5-F1
#
_cell.length_a   1.000
_cell.length_b   1.000
_cell.length_c   1.000
_cell.angle_alpha   90.00
_cell.angle_beta   90.00
_cell.angle_gamma   90.00
#
_symmetry.space_group_name_H-M   'P 1'
#
loop_
_entity.id
_entity.type
_entity.pdbx_description
1 polymer ?
#
loop_
_entity_poly.entity_id
_entity_poly.type
_entity_poly.pdbx_seq_one_letter_code
_entity_poly.pdbx_strand_id
1 'polypeptide(L)'
;MLSEIMEKGQLVPLETVLDMLRDAMMAKVDTSKGFLIDGYPREVQQGEEFEQRIGQPTLLLYVDAGPETMTKRLLKRGETSGRVDDNEETIKKRLDPWPELSASALPGWSTDRGSHFILFSRTAEH
;
A
#
# COMPACT_ATOMS: atom_id res chain seq x y z
N MET A 1 16.37 11.04 3.19
CA MET A 1 15.22 11.44 4.03
C MET A 1 13.98 10.55 3.83
N LEU A 2 13.41 10.39 2.62
CA LEU A 2 12.37 9.36 2.37
C LEU A 2 12.94 8.02 1.86
N SER A 3 13.95 8.08 0.99
CA SER A 3 14.67 6.90 0.49
C SER A 3 15.24 6.06 1.63
N GLU A 4 15.87 6.69 2.62
CA GLU A 4 16.44 6.01 3.80
C GLU A 4 15.41 5.24 4.65
N ILE A 5 14.18 5.75 4.76
CA ILE A 5 13.09 5.07 5.47
C ILE A 5 12.68 3.82 4.68
N MET A 6 12.52 3.96 3.35
CA MET A 6 12.16 2.87 2.46
C MET A 6 13.25 1.79 2.35
N GLU A 7 14.52 2.19 2.31
CA GLU A 7 15.70 1.32 2.32
C GLU A 7 15.74 0.42 3.56
N LYS A 8 15.34 0.97 4.71
CA LYS A 8 15.23 0.24 5.98
C LYS A 8 13.97 -0.64 6.07
N GLY A 9 13.10 -0.61 5.06
CA GLY A 9 11.82 -1.32 5.05
C GLY A 9 10.77 -0.74 6.00
N GLN A 10 10.94 0.51 6.44
CA GLN A 10 10.03 1.19 7.35
C GLN A 10 8.89 1.88 6.59
N LEU A 11 7.78 2.12 7.27
CA LEU A 11 6.67 2.91 6.73
C LEU A 11 7.00 4.40 6.81
N VAL A 12 6.67 5.12 5.73
CA VAL A 12 6.69 6.59 5.70
C VAL A 12 5.54 7.10 6.58
N PRO A 13 5.71 8.22 7.33
CA PRO A 13 4.65 8.75 8.18
C PRO A 13 3.32 8.96 7.43
N LEU A 14 2.21 8.60 8.09
CA LEU A 14 0.86 8.61 7.53
C LEU A 14 0.53 9.93 6.83
N GLU A 15 0.71 11.06 7.51
CA GLU A 15 0.37 12.39 6.99
C GLU A 15 1.10 12.70 5.68
N THR A 16 2.40 12.37 5.61
CA THR A 16 3.19 12.58 4.40
C THR A 16 2.67 11.75 3.24
N VAL A 17 2.34 10.47 3.47
CA VAL A 17 1.80 9.60 2.42
C VAL A 17 0.43 10.09 1.95
N LEU A 18 -0.44 10.49 2.87
CA LEU A 18 -1.80 10.92 2.56
C LEU A 18 -1.82 12.23 1.77
N ASP A 19 -1.01 13.21 2.15
CA ASP A 19 -0.88 14.46 1.40
C ASP A 19 -0.31 14.22 -0.01
N MET A 20 0.72 13.37 -0.14
CA MET A 20 1.26 12.98 -1.45
C MET A 20 0.22 12.30 -2.34
N LEU A 21 -0.60 11.40 -1.78
CA LEU A 21 -1.68 10.73 -2.50
C LEU A 21 -2.76 11.73 -2.95
N ARG A 22 -3.22 12.59 -2.03
CA ARG A 22 -4.21 13.63 -2.33
C ARG A 22 -3.74 14.51 -3.48
N ASP A 23 -2.53 15.04 -3.39
CA ASP A 23 -2.02 15.99 -4.39
C ASP A 23 -1.88 15.32 -5.77
N ALA A 24 -1.42 14.07 -5.80
CA ALA A 24 -1.35 13.29 -7.04
C ALA A 24 -2.73 13.02 -7.66
N MET A 25 -3.74 12.72 -6.84
CA MET A 25 -5.12 12.51 -7.29
C MET A 25 -5.74 13.81 -7.82
N MET A 26 -5.63 14.90 -7.06
CA MET A 26 -6.17 16.20 -7.42
C MET A 26 -5.58 16.73 -8.73
N ALA A 27 -4.30 16.49 -8.99
CA ALA A 27 -3.66 16.86 -10.25
C ALA A 27 -4.23 16.14 -11.50
N LYS A 28 -5.06 15.10 -11.31
CA LYS A 28 -5.61 14.28 -12.40
C LYS A 28 -7.13 14.13 -12.33
N VAL A 29 -7.81 14.64 -11.30
CA VAL A 29 -9.23 14.37 -11.05
C VAL A 29 -10.13 14.74 -12.22
N ASP A 30 -9.86 15.86 -12.89
CA ASP A 30 -10.68 16.36 -14.02
C ASP A 30 -10.55 15.51 -15.30
N THR A 31 -9.49 14.71 -15.41
CA THR A 31 -9.16 13.96 -16.64
C THR A 31 -9.16 12.44 -16.43
N SER A 32 -9.09 12.00 -15.18
CA SER A 32 -9.03 10.60 -14.83
C SER A 32 -10.42 9.97 -14.79
N LYS A 33 -10.50 8.68 -15.15
CA LYS A 33 -11.72 7.88 -15.00
C LYS A 33 -11.79 7.14 -13.65
N GLY A 34 -10.72 7.24 -12.85
CA GLY A 34 -10.57 6.56 -11.57
C GLY A 34 -9.10 6.40 -11.19
N PHE A 35 -8.85 6.08 -9.93
CA PHE A 35 -7.49 5.94 -9.40
C PHE A 35 -7.24 4.51 -8.96
N LEU A 36 -6.04 4.02 -9.29
CA LEU A 36 -5.51 2.76 -8.81
C LEU A 36 -4.39 3.08 -7.82
N ILE A 37 -4.61 2.84 -6.53
CA ILE A 37 -3.64 3.15 -5.50
C ILE A 37 -3.02 1.84 -5.04
N ASP A 38 -1.81 1.56 -5.52
CA ASP A 38 -1.08 0.31 -5.26
C ASP A 38 -0.29 0.38 -3.94
N GLY A 39 -0.55 -0.58 -3.07
CA GLY A 39 0.16 -0.76 -1.81
C GLY A 39 -0.29 0.18 -0.69
N TYR A 40 -1.50 0.73 -0.78
CA TYR A 40 -2.17 1.55 0.24
C TYR A 40 -3.64 1.09 0.39
N PRO A 41 -4.21 1.06 1.60
CA PRO A 41 -3.56 1.39 2.88
C PRO A 41 -2.69 0.23 3.37
N ARG A 42 -1.65 0.51 4.16
CA ARG A 42 -0.80 -0.51 4.83
C ARG A 42 -1.12 -0.69 6.30
N GLU A 43 -1.87 0.24 6.88
CA GLU A 43 -2.32 0.24 8.27
C GLU A 43 -3.79 0.67 8.32
N VAL A 44 -4.51 0.26 9.37
CA VAL A 44 -5.94 0.62 9.58
C VAL A 44 -6.17 2.12 9.48
N GLN A 45 -5.37 2.87 10.24
CA GLN A 45 -5.50 4.31 10.36
C GLN A 45 -5.30 5.02 9.01
N GLN A 46 -4.48 4.45 8.11
CA GLN A 46 -4.32 4.99 6.76
C GLN A 46 -5.63 4.88 5.95
N GLY A 47 -6.35 3.77 6.09
CA GLY A 47 -7.67 3.61 5.46
C GLY A 47 -8.69 4.59 6.02
N GLU A 48 -8.79 4.68 7.36
CA GLU A 48 -9.71 5.59 8.04
C GLU A 48 -9.48 7.06 7.64
N GLU A 49 -8.22 7.50 7.62
CA GLU A 49 -7.85 8.87 7.24
C GLU A 49 -8.08 9.14 5.75
N PHE A 50 -7.86 8.15 4.88
CA PHE A 50 -8.18 8.26 3.47
C PHE A 50 -9.67 8.46 3.23
N GLU A 51 -10.53 7.68 3.90
CA GLU A 51 -11.97 7.84 3.79
C GLU A 51 -12.46 9.20 4.28
N GLN A 52 -11.87 9.71 5.37
CA GLN A 52 -12.25 11.00 5.95
C GLN A 52 -11.77 12.20 5.11
N ARG A 53 -10.57 12.14 4.54
CA ARG A 53 -9.91 13.31 3.92
C ARG A 53 -9.89 13.31 2.40
N ILE A 54 -10.04 12.15 1.78
CA ILE A 54 -10.00 12.00 0.31
C ILE A 54 -11.34 11.46 -0.20
N GLY A 55 -11.81 10.34 0.36
CA GLY A 55 -13.11 9.78 0.04
C GLY A 55 -13.14 8.26 0.13
N GLN A 56 -14.35 7.69 0.10
CA GLN A 56 -14.53 6.24 0.21
C GLN A 56 -14.01 5.50 -1.02
N PRO A 57 -13.25 4.40 -0.85
CA PRO A 57 -12.88 3.56 -1.96
C PRO A 57 -14.11 2.86 -2.54
N THR A 58 -14.12 2.69 -3.85
CA THR A 58 -15.16 1.96 -4.58
C THR A 58 -14.91 0.44 -4.54
N LEU A 59 -13.64 0.03 -4.50
CA LEU A 59 -13.25 -1.37 -4.46
C LEU A 59 -11.88 -1.52 -3.79
N LEU A 60 -11.75 -2.58 -3.00
CA LEU A 60 -10.48 -3.07 -2.48
C LEU A 60 -10.11 -4.37 -3.20
N LEU A 61 -8.98 -4.39 -3.88
CA LEU A 61 -8.44 -5.60 -4.49
C LEU A 61 -7.34 -6.18 -3.59
N TYR A 62 -7.59 -7.38 -3.09
CA TYR A 62 -6.68 -8.15 -2.24
C TYR A 62 -5.95 -9.20 -3.08
N VAL A 63 -4.62 -9.12 -3.15
CA VAL A 63 -3.80 -10.07 -3.89
C VAL A 63 -3.09 -11.02 -2.93
N ASP A 64 -3.72 -12.18 -2.71
CA ASP A 64 -3.18 -13.24 -1.86
C ASP A 64 -2.02 -13.98 -2.54
N ALA A 65 -0.87 -14.01 -1.87
CA ALA A 65 0.26 -14.83 -2.25
C ALA A 65 1.02 -15.32 -1.02
N GLY A 66 1.40 -16.60 -1.04
CA GLY A 66 2.17 -17.20 0.04
C GLY A 66 3.55 -16.53 0.26
N PRO A 67 4.07 -16.49 1.51
CA PRO A 67 5.35 -15.84 1.84
C PRO A 67 6.55 -16.29 1.00
N GLU A 68 6.62 -17.57 0.66
CA GLU A 68 7.67 -18.12 -0.20
C GLU A 68 7.60 -17.57 -1.62
N THR A 69 6.38 -17.47 -2.17
CA THR A 69 6.15 -16.90 -3.50
C THR A 69 6.50 -15.42 -3.53
N MET A 70 6.10 -14.67 -2.50
CA MET A 70 6.44 -13.25 -2.37
C MET A 70 7.96 -13.05 -2.27
N THR A 71 8.63 -13.78 -1.38
CA THR A 71 10.08 -13.71 -1.19
C THR A 71 10.82 -13.98 -2.50
N LYS A 72 10.48 -15.08 -3.19
CA LYS A 72 11.10 -15.44 -4.47
C LYS A 72 10.92 -14.35 -5.53
N ARG A 73 9.73 -13.74 -5.61
CA ARG A 73 9.43 -12.66 -6.57
C ARG A 73 10.18 -11.38 -6.23
N LEU A 74 10.26 -11.02 -4.95
CA LEU A 74 10.96 -9.80 -4.49
C LEU A 74 12.47 -9.92 -4.72
N LEU A 75 13.08 -11.06 -4.40
CA LEU A 75 14.51 -11.30 -4.67
C LEU A 75 14.82 -11.18 -6.17
N LYS A 76 14.03 -11.83 -7.03
CA LYS A 76 14.17 -11.74 -8.49
C LYS A 76 13.97 -10.30 -9.01
N ARG A 77 13.11 -9.51 -8.36
CA ARG A 77 12.91 -8.09 -8.69
C ARG A 77 14.13 -7.26 -8.31
N GLY A 78 14.77 -7.53 -7.18
CA GLY A 78 16.01 -6.88 -6.75
C GLY A 78 17.14 -7.04 -7.77
N GLU A 79 17.25 -8.23 -8.38
CA GLU A 79 18.26 -8.52 -9.42
C GLU A 79 18.11 -7.66 -10.69
N THR A 80 16.88 -7.22 -11.02
CA THR A 80 16.56 -6.63 -12.33
C THR A 80 16.16 -5.15 -12.28
N SER A 81 15.76 -4.63 -11.12
CA SER A 81 15.12 -3.29 -11.01
C SER A 81 16.02 -2.20 -10.42
N GLY A 82 17.17 -2.54 -9.84
CA GLY A 82 18.01 -1.59 -9.09
C GLY A 82 17.43 -1.18 -7.73
N ARG A 83 16.38 -1.87 -7.25
CA ARG A 83 15.80 -1.66 -5.92
C ARG A 83 16.70 -2.26 -4.83
N VAL A 84 17.35 -1.38 -4.09
CA VAL A 84 18.27 -1.73 -2.98
C VAL A 84 17.55 -2.36 -1.77
N ASP A 85 16.26 -2.11 -1.65
CA ASP A 85 15.36 -2.59 -0.60
C ASP A 85 14.75 -3.98 -0.89
N ASP A 86 15.03 -4.56 -2.05
CA ASP A 86 14.63 -5.93 -2.41
C ASP A 86 15.73 -6.95 -2.06
N ASN A 87 16.19 -6.91 -0.80
CA ASN A 87 17.16 -7.85 -0.24
C ASN A 87 16.52 -8.72 0.85
N GLU A 88 17.15 -9.83 1.21
CA GLU A 88 16.59 -10.82 2.13
C GLU A 88 16.21 -10.23 3.51
N GLU A 89 17.03 -9.32 4.04
CA GLU A 89 16.80 -8.70 5.34
C GLU A 89 15.57 -7.79 5.31
N THR A 90 15.47 -6.93 4.29
CA THR A 90 14.34 -6.01 4.13
C THR A 90 13.05 -6.75 3.77
N ILE A 91 13.13 -7.83 2.99
CA ILE A 91 11.98 -8.68 2.65
C ILE A 91 11.40 -9.33 3.91
N LYS A 92 12.23 -9.89 4.79
CA LYS A 92 11.78 -10.46 6.07
C LYS A 92 11.04 -9.41 6.90
N LYS A 93 11.64 -8.22 7.08
CA LYS A 93 11.01 -7.09 7.81
C LYS A 93 9.68 -6.64 7.19
N ARG A 94 9.50 -6.79 5.88
CA ARG A 94 8.24 -6.45 5.19
C ARG A 94 7.15 -7.51 5.36
N LEU A 95 7.54 -8.78 5.47
CA LEU A 95 6.60 -9.90 5.58
C LEU A 95 6.21 -10.22 7.03
N ASP A 96 7.09 -9.97 8.00
CA ASP A 96 6.87 -10.28 9.43
C ASP A 96 5.67 -9.53 10.07
N PRO A 97 5.51 -8.19 9.94
CA PRO A 97 4.43 -7.46 10.62
C PRO A 97 3.05 -7.59 9.94
N TRP A 98 2.94 -8.32 8.83
CA TRP A 98 1.77 -8.29 7.97
C TRP A 98 0.49 -8.95 8.52
N PRO A 99 0.53 -10.06 9.29
CA PRO A 99 -0.69 -10.73 9.75
C PRO A 99 -1.54 -9.88 10.70
N GLU A 100 -0.94 -9.01 11.52
CA GLU A 100 -1.65 -8.22 12.55
C GLU A 100 -2.22 -6.90 12.02
N LEU A 101 -1.49 -6.19 11.16
CA LEU A 101 -1.89 -4.86 10.68
C LEU A 101 -2.97 -4.91 9.58
N SER A 102 -2.96 -5.96 8.75
CA SER A 102 -3.91 -6.11 7.64
C SER A 102 -5.29 -6.62 8.06
N ALA A 103 -5.36 -7.49 9.08
CA ALA A 103 -6.63 -8.01 9.58
C ALA A 103 -7.45 -6.96 10.35
N SER A 104 -6.79 -6.00 11.01
CA SER A 104 -7.44 -4.93 11.77
C SER A 104 -7.91 -3.77 10.88
N ALA A 105 -7.32 -3.62 9.67
CA ALA A 105 -7.61 -2.51 8.75
C ALA A 105 -8.98 -2.58 8.09
N LEU A 106 -9.69 -3.68 8.29
CA LEU A 106 -10.89 -4.03 7.56
C LEU A 106 -11.92 -4.72 8.48
N PRO A 107 -12.54 -4.01 9.44
CA PRO A 107 -13.64 -4.60 10.20
C PRO A 107 -14.81 -4.90 9.24
N GLY A 108 -14.91 -6.15 8.78
CA GLY A 108 -15.95 -6.64 7.87
C GLY A 108 -15.47 -7.34 6.59
N TRP A 109 -14.18 -7.31 6.26
CA TRP A 109 -13.63 -8.02 5.09
C TRP A 109 -12.63 -9.09 5.55
N SER A 110 -12.99 -10.36 5.37
CA SER A 110 -12.16 -11.51 5.76
C SER A 110 -10.85 -11.53 4.98
N THR A 111 -9.71 -11.46 5.66
CA THR A 111 -8.39 -11.65 5.05
C THR A 111 -7.59 -12.70 5.82
N ASP A 112 -7.50 -13.90 5.26
CA ASP A 112 -6.53 -14.91 5.68
C ASP A 112 -5.24 -14.73 4.87
N ARG A 113 -4.25 -14.07 5.50
CA ARG A 113 -2.81 -14.01 5.18
C ARG A 113 -2.32 -13.28 3.91
N GLY A 114 -1.47 -12.27 4.13
CA GLY A 114 -0.39 -11.81 3.22
C GLY A 114 -0.84 -11.15 1.90
N SER A 115 -0.83 -9.81 1.78
CA SER A 115 -1.25 -9.15 0.53
C SER A 115 -0.79 -7.71 0.33
N HIS A 116 -0.81 -7.26 -0.92
CA HIS A 116 -0.83 -5.84 -1.29
C HIS A 116 -2.29 -5.41 -1.49
N PHE A 117 -2.68 -4.27 -0.95
CA PHE A 117 -3.97 -3.65 -1.22
C PHE A 117 -3.86 -2.78 -2.45
N ILE A 118 -4.82 -2.92 -3.35
CA ILE A 118 -5.03 -1.95 -4.41
C ILE A 118 -6.40 -1.32 -4.19
N LEU A 119 -6.43 -0.04 -3.83
CA LEU A 119 -7.67 0.72 -3.74
C LEU A 119 -8.03 1.24 -5.13
N PHE A 120 -9.29 1.05 -5.51
CA PHE A 120 -9.92 1.86 -6.53
C PHE A 120 -10.76 2.94 -5.86
N SER A 121 -10.43 4.21 -6.07
CA SER A 121 -11.29 5.33 -5.66
C SER A 121 -11.82 6.06 -6.88
N ARG A 122 -13.15 6.21 -6.94
CA ARG A 122 -13.80 7.23 -7.76
C ARG A 122 -14.01 8.46 -6.88
N THR A 123 -13.18 9.48 -7.00
CA THR A 123 -13.54 10.82 -6.51
C THR A 123 -14.33 11.51 -7.61
N ALA A 124 -15.63 11.67 -7.39
CA ALA A 124 -16.45 12.57 -8.19
C ALA A 124 -17.60 13.03 -7.31
N GLU A 125 -17.43 14.16 -6.62
CA GLU A 125 -18.53 15.10 -6.42
C GLU A 125 -18.01 16.53 -6.52
N HIS A 126 -18.49 17.20 -7.59
CA HIS A 126 -18.42 18.63 -7.98
C HIS A 126 -17.23 19.05 -8.85
#